data_AF-A0A0A7KIZ9-F1
#
_entry.id   AF-A0A0A7KIZ9-F1
#
_cell.length_a   1.000
_cell.length_b   1.000
_cell.length_c   1.000
_cell.angle_alpha   90.00
_cell.angle_beta   90.00
_cell.angle_gamma   90.00
#
_symmetry.space_group_name_H-M   'P 1'
#
loop_
_entity.id
_entity.type
_entity.pdbx_description
1 polymer ?
#
loop_
_entity_poly.entity_id
_entity_poly.type
_entity_poly.pdbx_seq_one_letter_code
_entity_poly.pdbx_strand_id
1 'polypeptide(L)'
;MVGVKAGLLLLPVLLLSGCQSPGPDPEVERQLAALSARIDALETEVASLQTGPQITGTVNAGDVTARAAAQNCAVALARTLELFRQSSVGHRYPAASQVVLPDACEGQRVGWKRLEAQQYSFAVTNRDGEVLAQQSGP
;
A
#
# COMPACT_ATOMS: atom_id res chain seq x y z
N MET A 1 -39.01 57.82 72.62
CA MET A 1 -37.74 57.05 72.62
C MET A 1 -37.80 56.03 71.50
N VAL A 2 -36.86 56.13 70.56
CA VAL A 2 -36.29 55.11 69.62
C VAL A 2 -37.27 54.07 69.03
N GLY A 3 -37.58 53.95 67.73
CA GLY A 3 -37.02 54.48 66.48
C GLY A 3 -36.28 53.39 65.68
N VAL A 4 -36.93 52.74 64.68
CA VAL A 4 -36.33 52.06 63.49
C VAL A 4 -37.41 51.98 62.38
N LYS A 5 -37.51 52.94 61.42
CA LYS A 5 -37.00 52.96 60.02
C LYS A 5 -37.19 51.65 59.22
N ALA A 6 -38.13 51.54 58.26
CA ALA A 6 -38.24 52.17 56.93
C ALA A 6 -37.70 51.28 55.78
N GLY A 7 -38.50 51.18 54.72
CA GLY A 7 -38.13 50.63 53.40
C GLY A 7 -38.84 49.31 53.07
N LEU A 8 -39.31 49.01 51.87
CA LEU A 8 -39.19 49.71 50.59
C LEU A 8 -40.08 48.94 49.58
N LEU A 9 -40.99 49.66 48.90
CA LEU A 9 -41.40 49.54 47.48
C LEU A 9 -42.02 48.27 46.85
N LEU A 10 -43.09 48.57 46.09
CA LEU A 10 -43.41 48.17 44.70
C LEU A 10 -43.81 46.70 44.44
N LEU A 11 -45.09 46.44 44.19
CA LEU A 11 -45.77 46.42 42.88
C LEU A 11 -45.57 45.08 42.10
N PRO A 12 -46.62 44.63 41.38
CA PRO A 12 -46.93 43.24 41.07
C PRO A 12 -46.60 42.90 39.61
N VAL A 13 -47.06 41.73 39.14
CA VAL A 13 -47.05 41.26 37.73
C VAL A 13 -45.74 40.58 37.31
N LEU A 14 -45.87 39.47 36.57
CA LEU A 14 -44.83 38.64 35.91
C LEU A 14 -44.59 37.23 36.47
N LEU A 15 -45.61 36.58 37.05
CA LEU A 15 -45.69 35.11 37.17
C LEU A 15 -46.14 34.42 35.85
N LEU A 16 -45.80 35.00 34.69
CA LEU A 16 -46.22 34.55 33.36
C LEU A 16 -45.05 34.59 32.35
N SER A 17 -43.90 34.05 32.74
CA SER A 17 -42.82 33.74 31.80
C SER A 17 -42.62 32.23 31.83
N GLY A 18 -43.09 31.57 30.78
CA GLY A 18 -43.19 30.13 30.66
C GLY A 18 -41.86 29.40 30.89
N CYS A 19 -41.97 28.20 31.44
CA CYS A 19 -40.94 27.18 31.32
C CYS A 19 -40.78 26.83 29.83
N GLN A 20 -39.98 27.61 29.11
CA GLN A 20 -39.54 27.25 27.77
C GLN A 20 -38.57 26.09 27.95
N SER A 21 -39.11 24.87 27.95
CA SER A 21 -38.29 23.67 27.84
C SER A 21 -37.42 23.86 26.59
N PRO A 22 -36.09 23.80 26.69
CA PRO A 22 -35.25 23.83 25.50
C PRO A 22 -35.66 22.63 24.66
N GLY A 23 -36.41 22.88 23.57
CA GLY A 23 -36.73 21.87 22.59
C GLY A 23 -35.44 21.32 22.00
N PRO A 24 -35.41 20.05 21.57
CA PRO A 24 -34.22 19.46 20.98
C PRO A 24 -33.76 20.33 19.81
N ASP A 25 -32.46 20.63 19.78
CA ASP A 25 -31.87 21.46 18.75
C ASP A 25 -31.95 20.70 17.41
N PRO A 26 -32.72 21.19 16.43
CA PRO A 26 -32.88 20.52 15.14
C PRO A 26 -31.58 20.45 14.34
N GLU A 27 -30.56 21.23 14.72
CA GLU A 27 -29.20 21.13 14.19
C GLU A 27 -28.48 19.89 14.72
N VAL A 28 -28.63 19.57 16.01
CA VAL A 28 -28.04 18.37 16.63
C VAL A 28 -28.65 17.10 16.05
N GLU A 29 -29.97 17.09 15.83
CA GLU A 29 -30.64 15.94 15.20
C GLU A 29 -30.17 15.71 13.75
N ARG A 30 -29.98 16.79 12.99
CA ARG A 30 -29.43 16.70 11.62
C ARG A 30 -27.99 16.20 11.61
N GLN A 31 -27.16 16.65 12.55
CA GLN A 31 -25.78 16.17 12.69
C GLN A 31 -25.72 14.70 13.09
N LEU A 32 -26.59 14.25 14.00
CA LEU A 32 -26.69 12.86 14.41
C LEU A 32 -27.11 11.96 13.25
N ALA A 33 -28.13 12.37 12.49
CA ALA A 33 -28.60 11.65 11.31
C ALA A 33 -27.51 11.54 10.23
N ALA A 34 -26.78 12.63 9.98
CA ALA A 34 -25.67 12.65 9.03
C ALA A 34 -24.50 11.75 9.49
N LEU A 35 -24.21 11.71 10.79
CA LEU A 35 -23.18 10.85 11.35
C LEU A 35 -23.58 9.37 11.27
N SER A 36 -24.82 9.03 11.62
CA SER A 36 -25.35 7.66 11.53
C SER A 36 -25.25 7.14 10.09
N ALA A 37 -25.69 7.94 9.11
CA ALA A 37 -25.63 7.54 7.70
C ALA A 37 -24.18 7.30 7.21
N ARG A 38 -23.20 8.04 7.74
CA ARG A 38 -21.77 7.81 7.44
C ARG A 38 -21.26 6.53 8.06
N ILE A 39 -21.65 6.24 9.30
CA ILE A 39 -21.28 5.00 9.99
C ILE A 39 -21.84 3.81 9.21
N ASP A 40 -23.12 3.83 8.83
CA ASP A 40 -23.76 2.75 8.08
C ASP A 40 -23.07 2.49 6.72
N ALA A 41 -22.68 3.57 6.03
CA ALA A 41 -21.94 3.48 4.79
C ALA A 41 -20.55 2.86 4.99
N LEU A 42 -19.82 3.29 6.03
CA LEU A 42 -18.50 2.76 6.37
C LEU A 42 -18.57 1.29 6.82
N GLU A 43 -19.57 0.93 7.62
CA GLU A 43 -19.78 -0.46 8.05
C GLU A 43 -20.11 -1.36 6.86
N THR A 44 -20.91 -0.88 5.92
CA THR A 44 -21.20 -1.59 4.66
C THR A 44 -19.95 -1.75 3.81
N GLU A 45 -19.13 -0.72 3.70
CA GLU A 45 -17.86 -0.77 2.97
C GLU A 45 -16.90 -1.77 3.65
N VAL A 46 -16.75 -1.71 4.98
CA VAL A 46 -15.91 -2.65 5.75
C VAL A 46 -16.40 -4.08 5.58
N ALA A 47 -17.72 -4.32 5.67
CA ALA A 47 -18.28 -5.64 5.42
C ALA A 47 -17.99 -6.13 4.00
N SER A 48 -18.09 -5.24 3.00
CA SER A 48 -17.75 -5.59 1.61
C SER A 48 -16.27 -5.93 1.43
N LEU A 49 -15.38 -5.21 2.12
CA LEU A 49 -13.93 -5.44 2.09
C LEU A 49 -13.55 -6.75 2.81
N GLN A 50 -14.25 -7.10 3.89
CA GLN A 50 -14.06 -8.37 4.59
C GLN A 50 -14.57 -9.58 3.78
N THR A 51 -15.59 -9.37 2.95
CA THR A 51 -16.20 -10.40 2.09
C THR A 51 -15.54 -10.50 0.70
N GLY A 52 -14.63 -9.57 0.37
CA GLY A 52 -13.78 -9.67 -0.80
C GLY A 52 -12.93 -10.95 -0.76
N PRO A 53 -12.33 -11.38 -1.90
CA PRO A 53 -11.52 -12.58 -1.94
C PRO A 53 -10.42 -12.48 -0.89
N GLN A 54 -10.57 -13.22 0.20
CA GLN A 54 -9.47 -13.47 1.12
C GLN A 54 -8.37 -14.07 0.25
N ILE A 55 -7.21 -13.43 0.18
CA ILE A 55 -6.02 -14.07 -0.39
C ILE A 55 -5.68 -15.21 0.56
N THR A 56 -6.29 -16.36 0.30
CA THR A 56 -6.24 -17.58 1.11
C THR A 56 -4.95 -18.36 0.92
N GLY A 57 -3.97 -17.79 0.23
CA GLY A 57 -2.61 -18.29 0.21
C GLY A 57 -1.81 -17.65 1.33
N THR A 58 -1.26 -18.47 2.24
CA THR A 58 -0.11 -18.04 3.03
C THR A 58 1.01 -17.67 2.06
N VAL A 59 1.14 -16.39 1.75
CA VAL A 59 2.28 -15.90 0.97
C VAL A 59 3.51 -16.11 1.83
N ASN A 60 4.31 -17.11 1.48
CA ASN A 60 5.55 -17.38 2.19
C ASN A 60 6.51 -16.22 1.91
N ALA A 61 6.86 -15.47 2.96
CA ALA A 61 7.79 -14.35 2.86
C ALA A 61 9.11 -14.77 2.22
N GLY A 62 9.55 -16.00 2.45
CA GLY A 62 10.74 -16.58 1.81
C GLY A 62 10.61 -16.65 0.28
N ASP A 63 9.44 -17.03 -0.23
CA ASP A 63 9.21 -17.14 -1.68
C ASP A 63 9.16 -15.77 -2.34
N VAL A 64 8.57 -14.78 -1.67
CA VAL A 64 8.56 -13.38 -2.13
C VAL A 64 9.98 -12.82 -2.17
N THR A 65 10.76 -13.02 -1.11
CA THR A 65 12.15 -12.57 -1.06
C THR A 65 12.99 -13.29 -2.11
N ALA A 66 12.81 -14.60 -2.30
CA ALA A 66 13.52 -15.37 -3.31
C ALA A 66 13.21 -14.87 -4.73
N ARG A 67 11.93 -14.62 -5.03
CA ARG A 67 11.52 -14.06 -6.32
C ARG A 67 12.07 -12.64 -6.53
N ALA A 68 12.04 -11.79 -5.51
CA ALA A 68 12.61 -10.45 -5.58
C ALA A 68 14.13 -10.47 -5.82
N ALA A 69 14.87 -11.35 -5.12
CA ALA A 69 16.30 -11.54 -5.33
C ALA A 69 16.61 -12.04 -6.75
N ALA A 70 15.84 -13.02 -7.24
CA ALA A 70 15.98 -13.52 -8.61
C ALA A 70 15.71 -12.43 -9.65
N GLN A 71 14.72 -11.57 -9.41
CA GLN A 71 14.41 -10.45 -10.29
C GLN A 71 15.54 -9.42 -10.31
N ASN A 72 16.11 -9.08 -9.15
CA ASN A 72 17.26 -8.19 -9.04
C ASN A 72 18.48 -8.76 -9.78
N CYS A 73 18.76 -10.06 -9.64
CA CYS A 73 19.80 -10.74 -10.42
C CYS A 73 19.53 -10.62 -11.93
N ALA A 74 18.31 -10.92 -12.38
CA ALA A 74 17.97 -10.89 -13.79
C ALA A 74 18.13 -9.50 -14.41
N VAL A 75 17.68 -8.45 -13.70
CA VAL A 75 17.83 -7.06 -14.14
C VAL A 75 19.31 -6.64 -14.15
N ALA A 76 20.07 -6.98 -13.11
CA ALA A 76 21.48 -6.64 -13.03
C ALA A 76 22.28 -7.33 -14.16
N LEU A 77 22.02 -8.61 -14.41
CA LEU A 77 22.69 -9.35 -15.48
C LEU A 77 22.33 -8.81 -16.86
N ALA A 78 21.04 -8.56 -17.13
CA ALA A 78 20.60 -7.95 -18.38
C ALA A 78 21.30 -6.60 -18.64
N ARG A 79 21.44 -5.78 -17.59
CA ARG A 79 22.19 -4.52 -17.67
C ARG A 79 23.67 -4.74 -17.96
N THR A 80 24.32 -5.70 -17.31
CA THR A 80 25.73 -6.03 -17.58
C THR A 80 25.94 -6.49 -19.03
N LEU A 81 25.04 -7.32 -19.55
CA LEU A 81 25.09 -7.76 -20.96
C LEU A 81 24.97 -6.57 -21.92
N GLU A 82 24.06 -5.64 -21.63
CA GLU A 82 23.86 -4.45 -22.45
C GLU A 82 25.05 -3.49 -22.38
N LEU A 83 25.66 -3.31 -21.20
CA LEU A 83 26.89 -2.52 -21.05
C LEU A 83 28.07 -3.13 -21.81
N PHE A 84 28.20 -4.46 -21.78
CA PHE A 84 29.19 -5.16 -22.61
C PHE A 84 28.92 -4.91 -24.09
N ARG A 85 27.66 -5.05 -24.53
CA ARG A 85 27.27 -4.81 -25.94
C ARG A 85 27.68 -3.42 -26.39
N GLN A 86 27.35 -2.39 -25.60
CA GLN A 86 27.68 -1.00 -25.90
C GLN A 86 29.19 -0.73 -25.98
N SER A 87 30.00 -1.38 -25.15
CA SER A 87 31.45 -1.19 -25.09
C SER A 87 32.25 -2.11 -26.04
N SER A 88 31.60 -3.14 -26.59
CA SER A 88 32.24 -4.11 -27.47
C SER A 88 32.38 -3.60 -28.91
N VAL A 89 33.45 -4.07 -29.58
CA VAL A 89 33.61 -3.90 -31.03
C VAL A 89 32.52 -4.71 -31.74
N GLY A 90 31.73 -4.04 -32.59
CA GLY A 90 30.63 -4.66 -33.34
C GLY A 90 29.31 -4.77 -32.58
N HIS A 91 29.20 -4.13 -31.40
CA HIS A 91 27.98 -4.07 -30.59
C HIS A 91 27.36 -5.44 -30.30
N ARG A 92 28.19 -6.40 -29.87
CA ARG A 92 27.81 -7.79 -29.63
C ARG A 92 27.73 -8.13 -28.14
N TYR A 93 26.89 -9.09 -27.79
CA TYR A 93 26.89 -9.68 -26.45
C TYR A 93 28.13 -10.56 -26.20
N PRO A 94 28.48 -10.80 -24.92
CA PRO A 94 29.58 -11.67 -24.55
C PRO A 94 29.31 -13.13 -24.90
N ALA A 95 30.38 -13.90 -25.15
CA ALA A 95 30.29 -15.36 -25.11
C ALA A 95 30.14 -15.84 -23.66
N ALA A 96 29.65 -17.07 -23.44
CA ALA A 96 29.43 -17.62 -22.10
C ALA A 96 30.68 -17.56 -21.19
N SER A 97 31.88 -17.79 -21.75
CA SER A 97 33.15 -17.72 -21.01
C SER A 97 33.58 -16.29 -20.64
N GLN A 98 32.95 -15.27 -21.21
CA GLN A 98 33.22 -13.86 -20.95
C GLN A 98 32.22 -13.24 -19.96
N VAL A 99 31.16 -13.97 -19.60
CA VAL A 99 30.17 -13.47 -18.66
C VAL A 99 30.71 -13.56 -17.24
N VAL A 100 30.81 -12.40 -16.60
CA VAL A 100 30.97 -12.30 -15.15
C VAL A 100 29.61 -12.00 -14.57
N LEU A 101 29.13 -12.87 -13.67
CA LEU A 101 27.85 -12.66 -13.00
C LEU A 101 27.98 -11.49 -12.01
N PRO A 102 26.99 -10.57 -11.95
CA PRO A 102 26.99 -9.49 -10.97
C PRO A 102 26.71 -10.03 -9.56
N ASP A 103 27.14 -9.30 -8.52
CA ASP A 103 26.94 -9.69 -7.11
C ASP A 103 25.47 -9.94 -6.76
N ALA A 104 24.53 -9.25 -7.41
CA ALA A 104 23.10 -9.49 -7.25
C ALA A 104 22.65 -10.92 -7.61
N CYS A 105 23.47 -11.65 -8.37
CA CYS A 105 23.25 -13.05 -8.75
C CYS A 105 23.98 -14.05 -7.82
N GLU A 106 24.62 -13.59 -6.75
CA GLU A 106 25.26 -14.49 -5.79
C GLU A 106 24.23 -15.46 -5.19
N GLY A 107 24.59 -16.75 -5.18
CA GLY A 107 23.70 -17.82 -4.72
C GLY A 107 22.50 -18.13 -5.63
N GLN A 108 22.34 -17.41 -6.75
CA GLN A 108 21.29 -17.66 -7.76
C GLN A 108 21.80 -18.61 -8.86
N ARG A 109 20.89 -19.37 -9.48
CA ARG A 109 21.22 -20.22 -10.63
C ARG A 109 20.72 -19.58 -11.91
N VAL A 110 21.64 -19.13 -12.75
CA VAL A 110 21.36 -18.57 -14.08
C VAL A 110 21.47 -19.66 -15.13
N GLY A 111 20.37 -19.95 -15.82
CA GLY A 111 20.32 -20.89 -16.93
C GLY A 111 20.16 -20.18 -18.26
N TRP A 112 21.15 -20.29 -19.14
CA TRP A 112 21.08 -19.75 -20.49
C TRP A 112 20.20 -20.62 -21.38
N LYS A 113 19.19 -20.02 -21.98
CA LYS A 113 18.46 -20.61 -23.11
C LYS A 113 19.08 -20.18 -24.44
N ARG A 114 19.64 -18.97 -24.48
CA ARG A 114 20.36 -18.43 -25.62
C ARG A 114 21.39 -17.40 -25.17
N LEU A 115 22.60 -17.46 -25.72
CA LEU A 115 23.61 -16.42 -25.58
C LEU A 115 24.44 -16.39 -26.86
N GLU A 116 24.08 -15.47 -27.76
CA GLU A 116 24.66 -15.31 -29.08
C GLU A 116 25.13 -13.87 -29.27
N ALA A 117 25.91 -13.62 -30.32
CA ALA A 117 26.50 -12.30 -30.55
C ALA A 117 25.46 -11.18 -30.60
N GLN A 118 24.26 -11.45 -31.12
CA GLN A 118 23.24 -10.44 -31.27
C GLN A 118 22.04 -10.61 -30.38
N GLN A 119 21.89 -11.73 -29.65
CA GLN A 119 20.68 -12.03 -28.87
C GLN A 119 20.96 -12.85 -27.60
N TYR A 120 20.11 -12.69 -26.58
CA TYR A 120 20.20 -13.51 -25.38
C TYR A 120 18.83 -13.85 -24.78
N SER A 121 18.78 -14.97 -24.05
CA SER A 121 17.69 -15.30 -23.14
C SER A 121 18.18 -16.21 -22.02
N PHE A 122 17.72 -15.95 -20.80
CA PHE A 122 18.07 -16.75 -19.63
C PHE A 122 16.94 -16.74 -18.60
N ALA A 123 17.00 -17.71 -17.70
CA ALA A 123 16.14 -17.81 -16.54
C ALA A 123 16.99 -17.83 -15.27
N VAL A 124 16.47 -17.26 -14.19
CA VAL A 124 16.99 -17.41 -12.84
C VAL A 124 16.10 -18.39 -12.11
N THR A 125 16.70 -19.45 -11.59
CA THR A 125 15.98 -20.57 -10.97
C THR A 125 16.33 -20.73 -9.51
N ASN A 126 15.38 -21.25 -8.73
CA ASN A 126 15.65 -21.69 -7.37
C ASN A 126 16.42 -23.04 -7.36
N ARG A 127 16.65 -23.60 -6.17
CA ARG A 127 17.37 -24.88 -6.03
C ARG A 127 16.62 -26.07 -6.61
N ASP A 128 15.29 -25.97 -6.66
CA ASP A 128 14.39 -27.01 -7.16
C ASP A 128 14.17 -26.92 -8.67
N GLY A 129 14.75 -25.90 -9.33
CA GLY A 129 14.65 -25.68 -10.77
C GLY A 129 13.42 -24.88 -11.20
N GLU A 130 12.64 -24.34 -10.26
CA GLU A 130 11.54 -23.42 -10.57
C GLU A 130 12.10 -22.11 -11.12
N VAL A 131 11.50 -21.61 -12.19
CA VAL A 131 11.84 -20.31 -12.76
C VAL A 131 11.25 -19.21 -11.90
N LEU A 132 12.13 -18.45 -11.24
CA LEU A 132 11.74 -17.30 -10.42
C LEU A 132 11.71 -16.00 -11.23
N ALA A 133 12.63 -15.87 -12.20
CA ALA A 133 12.73 -14.72 -13.08
C ALA A 133 13.24 -15.14 -14.46
N GLN A 134 12.91 -14.37 -15.50
CA GLN A 134 13.44 -14.57 -16.84
C GLN A 134 13.71 -13.22 -17.52
N GLN A 135 14.70 -13.20 -18.41
CA GLN A 135 15.04 -12.02 -19.21
C GLN A 135 15.48 -12.44 -20.61
N SER A 136 15.31 -11.52 -21.55
CA SER A 136 15.71 -11.68 -22.94
C SER A 136 15.95 -10.33 -23.58
N GLY A 137 16.92 -10.28 -24.48
CA GLY A 137 17.21 -9.10 -25.31
C GLY A 137 17.26 -9.47 -26.79
N PRO A 138 17.15 -8.46 -27.68
CA PRO A 138 17.35 -8.65 -29.10
C PRO A 138 18.70 -9.24 -29.33
#